data_AF-A0A3D5NQG3-F1
#
_entry.id   AF-A0A3D5NQG3-F1
#
_cell.length_a   1.000
_cell.length_b   1.000
_cell.length_c   1.000
_cell.angle_alpha   90.00
_cell.angle_beta   90.00
_cell.angle_gamma   90.00
#
_symmetry.space_group_name_H-M   'P 1'
#
loop_
_entity.id
_entity.type
_entity.pdbx_description
1 polymer ?
#
loop_
_entity_poly.entity_id
_entity_poly.type
_entity_poly.pdbx_seq_one_letter_code
_entity_poly.pdbx_strand_id
1 'polypeptide(L)' 'MSTISLRLNDKDDALIRKYAELHNVDLSTFIRQAVIEKIEDEFDLTLFDKVWDEEQNQERISHEDLKKELGL' A
#
# COMPACT_ATOMS: atom_id res chain seq x y z
N MET A 1 -13.45 5.74 19.28
CA MET A 1 -12.04 5.36 19.03
C MET A 1 -11.85 3.92 19.47
N SER A 2 -11.32 3.08 18.59
CA SER A 2 -10.96 1.69 18.93
C SER A 2 -9.50 1.64 19.37
N THR A 3 -9.20 0.86 20.41
CA THR A 3 -7.82 0.70 20.93
C THR A 3 -7.31 -0.68 20.59
N ILE A 4 -6.06 -0.76 20.11
CA ILE A 4 -5.36 -2.02 19.87
C ILE A 4 -4.25 -2.13 20.92
N SER A 5 -4.20 -3.26 21.62
CA SER A 5 -3.11 -3.58 22.55
C SER A 5 -2.19 -4.61 21.90
N LEU A 6 -0.92 -4.25 21.74
CA LEU A 6 0.11 -5.13 21.18
C LEU A 6 1.08 -5.54 22.28
N ARG A 7 1.27 -6.85 22.47
CA ARG A 7 2.31 -7.37 23.38
C ARG A 7 3.61 -7.50 22.61
N LEU A 8 4.66 -6.90 23.14
CA LEU A 8 6.02 -6.94 22.60
C LEU A 8 6.97 -7.52 23.64
N ASN A 9 8.06 -8.12 23.18
CA ASN A 9 9.22 -8.35 24.04
C ASN A 9 10.05 -7.06 24.15
N ASP A 10 10.96 -7.00 25.12
CA ASP A 10 11.75 -5.80 25.41
C ASP A 10 12.61 -5.34 24.22
N LYS A 11 13.09 -6.28 23.40
CA LYS A 11 13.93 -5.97 22.23
C LYS A 11 13.11 -5.29 21.14
N ASP A 12 11.94 -5.83 20.81
CA ASP A 12 11.08 -5.31 19.76
C ASP A 12 10.49 -3.95 20.18
N ASP A 13 10.06 -3.80 21.43
CA ASP A 13 9.59 -2.51 21.95
C ASP A 13 10.67 -1.42 21.84
N ALA A 14 11.91 -1.74 22.24
CA ALA A 14 13.03 -0.79 22.14
C ALA A 14 13.36 -0.43 20.69
N LEU A 15 13.30 -1.38 19.75
CA LEU A 15 13.57 -1.14 18.34
C LEU A 15 12.51 -0.25 17.70
N ILE A 16 11.23 -0.58 17.89
CA ILE A 16 10.11 0.14 17.28
C ILE A 16 10.06 1.58 17.81
N ARG A 17 10.30 1.79 19.12
CA ARG A 17 10.36 3.14 19.71
C ARG A 17 11.49 3.97 19.14
N LYS A 18 12.71 3.42 19.09
CA LYS A 18 13.87 4.14 18.53
C LYS A 18 13.68 4.50 17.07
N TYR A 19 13.03 3.64 16.29
CA TYR A 19 12.68 3.93 14.91
C TYR A 19 11.73 5.13 14.83
N ALA A 20 10.63 5.10 15.58
CA ALA A 20 9.66 6.20 15.60
C ALA A 20 10.32 7.53 16.03
N GLU A 21 11.19 7.50 17.06
CA GLU A 21 11.97 8.65 17.53
C GLU A 21 12.93 9.18 16.44
N LEU A 22 13.69 8.31 15.78
CA LEU A 22 14.62 8.69 14.71
C LEU A 22 13.92 9.39 13.55
N HIS A 23 12.70 8.95 13.24
CA HIS A 23 11.87 9.50 12.17
C HIS A 23 10.93 10.62 12.65
N ASN A 24 11.02 11.01 13.92
CA ASN A 24 10.21 12.07 14.54
C ASN A 24 8.70 11.89 14.34
N VAL A 25 8.23 10.64 14.46
CA VAL A 25 6.81 10.25 14.35
C VAL A 25 6.31 9.65 15.66
N ASP A 26 5.03 9.82 15.96
CA ASP A 26 4.41 9.15 17.10
C ASP A 26 4.34 7.63 16.88
N LEU A 27 4.59 6.85 17.94
CA LEU A 27 4.60 5.39 17.88
C LEU A 27 3.28 4.80 17.38
N SER A 28 2.15 5.34 17.84
CA SER A 28 0.83 4.84 17.42
C SER A 28 0.53 5.18 15.96
N THR A 29 1.03 6.34 15.49
CA THR A 29 0.94 6.74 14.08
C THR A 29 1.80 5.84 13.21
N PHE A 30 3.04 5.58 13.60
CA PHE A 30 3.94 4.68 12.88
C PHE A 30 3.35 3.27 12.75
N ILE A 31 2.88 2.68 13.86
CA ILE A 31 2.27 1.34 13.83
C ILE A 31 1.03 1.32 12.94
N ARG A 32 0.19 2.37 13.00
CA ARG A 32 -1.00 2.47 12.16
C ARG A 32 -0.66 2.54 10.69
N GLN A 33 0.32 3.37 10.31
CA GLN A 33 0.75 3.54 8.92
C GLN A 33 1.33 2.22 8.39
N ALA A 34 2.26 1.60 9.13
CA ALA A 34 2.86 0.34 8.72
C ALA A 34 1.82 -0.78 8.51
N VAL A 35 0.77 -0.84 9.34
CA VAL A 35 -0.31 -1.81 9.16
C VAL A 35 -1.16 -1.50 7.93
N ILE A 36 -1.50 -0.24 7.69
CA ILE A 36 -2.31 0.17 6.54
C ILE A 36 -1.54 -0.03 5.23
N GLU A 37 -0.29 0.42 5.16
CA GLU A 37 0.60 0.23 4.01
C GLU A 37 0.70 -1.26 3.66
N LYS A 38 0.87 -2.13 4.66
CA LYS A 38 0.94 -3.58 4.42
C LYS A 38 -0.35 -4.16 3.83
N ILE A 39 -1.51 -3.64 4.24
CA ILE A 39 -2.81 -4.04 3.70
C ILE A 39 -2.98 -3.53 2.27
N GLU A 40 -2.60 -2.28 2.01
CA GLU A 40 -2.67 -1.65 0.69
C GLU A 40 -1.76 -2.38 -0.31
N ASP A 41 -0.52 -2.70 0.06
CA ASP A 41 0.41 -3.47 -0.79
C ASP A 41 -0.19 -4.82 -1.23
N GLU A 42 -0.84 -5.54 -0.31
CA GLU A 42 -1.46 -6.84 -0.63
C GLU A 42 -2.72 -6.67 -1.48
N PHE A 43 -3.51 -5.63 -1.21
CA PHE A 43 -4.71 -5.32 -1.98
C PHE A 43 -4.38 -4.88 -3.41
N ASP A 44 -3.40 -3.99 -3.56
CA ASP A 44 -2.96 -3.46 -4.86
C ASP A 44 -2.42 -4.56 -5.77
N LEU A 45 -1.61 -5.48 -5.22
CA LEU A 45 -1.14 -6.65 -5.97
C LEU A 45 -2.30 -7.55 -6.41
N THR A 46 -3.23 -7.84 -5.50
CA THR A 46 -4.39 -8.68 -5.81
C THR A 46 -5.29 -8.03 -6.87
N LEU A 47 -5.49 -6.71 -6.78
CA LEU A 47 -6.27 -5.95 -7.75
C LEU A 47 -5.56 -5.90 -9.10
N PHE A 48 -4.24 -5.70 -9.11
CA PHE A 48 -3.43 -5.72 -10.32
C PHE A 48 -3.56 -7.06 -11.04
N ASP A 49 -3.36 -8.18 -10.35
CA ASP A 49 -3.45 -9.52 -10.94
C ASP A 49 -4.83 -9.75 -11.56
N LYS A 50 -5.90 -9.35 -10.85
CA LYS A 50 -7.26 -9.47 -11.34
C LYS A 50 -7.49 -8.66 -12.62
N VAL A 51 -7.12 -7.37 -12.61
CA VAL A 51 -7.29 -6.50 -13.77
C VAL A 51 -6.43 -6.98 -14.93
N TRP A 52 -5.19 -7.42 -14.65
CA TRP A 52 -4.27 -7.91 -15.66
C TRP A 52 -4.79 -9.16 -16.38
N ASP A 53 -5.41 -10.08 -15.65
CA ASP A 53 -6.05 -11.28 -16.20
C ASP A 53 -7.30 -10.94 -17.03
N GLU A 54 -8.14 -10.01 -16.56
CA GLU A 54 -9.31 -9.51 -17.31
C GLU A 54 -8.90 -8.79 -18.61
N GLU A 55 -7.82 -8.00 -18.57
CA GLU A 55 -7.25 -7.24 -19.69
C GLU A 55 -6.54 -8.10 -20.75
N GLN A 56 -6.18 -9.35 -20.45
CA GLN A 56 -5.57 -10.23 -21.47
C GLN A 56 -6.49 -10.47 -22.67
N ASN A 57 -7.80 -10.33 -22.47
CA ASN A 57 -8.80 -10.56 -23.51
C ASN A 57 -9.34 -9.25 -24.14
N GLN A 58 -8.80 -8.08 -23.75
CA GLN A 58 -9.23 -6.80 -24.28
C GLN A 58 -8.41 -6.36 -25.51
N GLU A 59 -9.05 -5.63 -26.40
CA GLU A 59 -8.41 -5.08 -27.59
C GLU A 59 -7.51 -3.90 -27.21
N ARG A 60 -6.24 -3.96 -27.61
CA ARG A 60 -5.25 -2.92 -27.32
C ARG A 60 -5.03 -2.08 -28.58
N ILE A 61 -5.28 -0.78 -28.48
CA ILE A 61 -4.99 0.17 -29.55
C ILE A 61 -3.65 0.87 -29.34
N SER A 62 -3.06 1.38 -30.42
CA SER A 62 -1.84 2.17 -30.32
C SER A 62 -2.13 3.54 -29.70
N HIS A 63 -1.12 4.17 -29.10
CA HIS A 63 -1.23 5.54 -28.59
C HIS A 63 -1.71 6.53 -29.65
N GLU A 64 -1.30 6.34 -30.90
CA GLU A 64 -1.69 7.19 -32.02
C GLU A 64 -3.15 6.98 -32.43
N ASP A 65 -3.66 5.75 -32.34
CA ASP A 65 -5.07 5.46 -32.63
C ASP A 65 -5.98 5.96 -31.50
N LEU A 66 -5.54 5.84 -30.23
CA LEU A 66 -6.23 6.42 -29.08
C LEU A 66 -6.39 7.95 -29.21
N LYS A 67 -5.34 8.65 -29.61
CA LYS A 67 -5.40 10.11 -29.85
C LYS A 67 -6.41 10.46 -30.93
N LYS A 68 -6.44 9.72 -32.04
CA LYS A 68 -7.42 9.93 -33.11
C LYS A 68 -8.85 9.73 -32.61
N GLU A 69 -9.10 8.70 -31.80
CA GLU A 69 -10.43 8.47 -31.21
C GLU A 69 -10.86 9.60 -30.26
N LEU A 70 -9.91 10.16 -29.51
CA LEU A 70 -10.16 11.26 -28.57
C LEU A 70 -10.13 12.66 -29.21
N GLY A 71 -9.81 12.77 -30.51
CA GLY A 71 -9.72 14.05 -31.21
C GLY A 71 -8.55 14.94 -30.78
N LEU A 72 -7.46 14.32 -30.31
CA LEU A 72 -6.22 14.98 -29.85
C LEU A 72 -5.11 14.95 -30.90
#